data_AF-A0A938MXT0-F1
#
_entry.id   AF-A0A938MXT0-F1
#
_cell.length_a   1.000
_cell.length_b   1.000
_cell.length_c   1.000
_cell.angle_alpha   90.00
_cell.angle_beta   90.00
_cell.angle_gamma   90.00
#
_symmetry.space_group_name_H-M   'P 1'
#
loop_
_entity.id
_entity.type
_entity.pdbx_description
1 polymer ?
#
loop_
_entity_poly.entity_id
_entity_poly.type
_entity_poly.pdbx_seq_one_letter_code
_entity_poly.pdbx_strand_id
1 'polypeptide(L)'
;MRRLFRFVKRACLMPARQRRWPGDLNGPLNSIRWEIQRESIEDYEYLRLLVVATSAAKRRLGSPAEWTDEMRRAKESCHTVVPSISDITKDAPLIVETRKAIVDEIVAMDREP
;
A
#
# COMPACT_ATOMS: atom_id res chain seq x y z
N MET A 1 34.23 -27.23 25.59
CA MET A 1 33.29 -26.97 24.47
C MET A 1 31.90 -26.52 24.97
N ARG A 2 31.75 -25.35 25.60
CA ARG A 2 30.41 -24.82 26.02
C ARG A 2 30.28 -23.28 25.96
N ARG A 3 31.12 -22.60 25.17
CA ARG A 3 31.11 -21.12 25.10
C ARG A 3 30.82 -20.51 23.71
N LEU A 4 30.71 -21.32 22.66
CA LEU A 4 30.44 -20.80 21.30
C LEU A 4 28.95 -20.67 20.94
N PHE A 5 28.05 -21.41 21.61
CA PHE A 5 26.62 -21.43 21.26
C PHE A 5 25.79 -20.27 21.84
N ARG A 6 26.41 -19.34 22.59
CA ARG A 6 25.69 -18.23 23.22
C ARG A 6 25.68 -16.95 22.37
N PHE A 7 26.44 -16.90 21.27
CA PHE A 7 26.58 -15.69 20.45
C PHE A 7 25.52 -15.60 19.33
N VAL A 8 25.08 -16.73 18.78
CA VAL A 8 24.17 -16.72 17.61
C VAL A 8 22.70 -16.50 17.99
N LYS A 9 22.29 -16.78 19.23
CA LYS A 9 20.89 -16.55 19.69
C LYS A 9 20.55 -15.08 20.00
N ARG A 10 21.51 -14.15 19.97
CA ARG A 10 21.26 -12.72 20.25
C ARG A 10 20.98 -11.86 19.01
N ALA A 11 21.20 -12.39 17.80
CA ALA A 11 20.92 -11.63 16.58
C ALA A 11 19.45 -11.69 16.13
N CYS A 12 18.65 -12.59 16.71
CA CYS A 12 17.27 -12.87 16.26
C CYS A 12 16.17 -12.40 17.24
N LEU A 13 16.50 -11.44 18.11
CA LEU A 13 15.52 -10.75 18.94
C LEU A 13 15.76 -9.25 18.76
N MET A 14 15.29 -8.71 17.65
CA MET A 14 14.98 -7.29 17.59
C MET A 14 13.66 -7.09 18.35
N PRO A 15 13.66 -6.55 19.58
CA PRO A 15 12.43 -6.03 20.11
C PRO A 15 12.06 -4.84 19.25
N ALA A 16 10.86 -4.87 18.67
CA ALA A 16 10.16 -3.68 18.20
C ALA A 16 9.89 -2.78 19.43
N ARG A 17 10.94 -2.16 19.98
CA ARG A 17 10.81 -1.07 20.94
C ARG A 17 10.44 0.15 20.15
N GLN A 18 9.16 0.49 20.16
CA GLN A 18 8.68 1.80 19.76
C GLN A 18 9.31 2.83 20.70
N ARG A 19 10.54 3.25 20.38
CA ARG A 19 11.25 4.31 21.08
C ARG A 19 10.67 5.62 20.58
N ARG A 20 9.60 6.07 21.24
CA ARG A 20 9.07 7.43 21.07
C ARG A 20 10.18 8.41 21.43
N TRP A 21 10.48 9.34 20.53
CA TRP A 21 11.39 10.44 20.82
C TRP A 21 10.67 11.42 21.74
N PRO A 22 11.22 11.78 22.92
CA PRO A 22 10.62 12.81 23.75
C PRO A 22 10.85 14.16 23.04
N GLY A 23 9.78 14.73 22.49
CA GLY A 23 9.75 16.08 21.94
C GLY A 23 8.81 16.93 22.77
N ASP A 24 9.24 18.15 23.09
CA ASP A 24 8.58 19.08 24.00
C ASP A 24 7.14 19.46 23.58
N LEU A 25 6.28 19.62 24.60
CA LEU A 25 4.95 20.27 24.70
C LEU A 25 3.82 20.02 23.68
N ASN A 26 4.02 19.37 22.52
CA ASN A 26 2.98 19.15 21.50
C ASN A 26 2.70 17.68 21.13
N GLY A 27 3.16 16.74 21.95
CA GLY A 27 2.93 15.31 21.73
C GLY A 27 4.07 14.63 20.96
N PRO A 28 3.99 13.29 20.77
CA PRO A 28 5.06 12.52 20.18
C PRO A 28 5.32 12.94 18.72
N LEU A 29 6.58 13.23 18.39
CA LEU A 29 7.02 13.50 17.03
C LEU A 29 6.89 12.24 16.16
N ASN A 30 6.22 12.37 15.01
CA ASN A 30 6.15 11.28 14.04
C ASN A 30 7.54 11.01 13.45
N SER A 31 7.88 9.73 13.31
CA SER A 31 9.12 9.33 12.63
C SER A 31 8.86 9.18 11.13
N ILE A 32 9.88 9.43 10.30
CA ILE A 32 9.80 9.20 8.84
C ILE A 32 9.34 7.76 8.54
N ARG A 33 9.82 6.78 9.31
CA ARG A 33 9.39 5.38 9.16
C ARG A 33 7.89 5.18 9.41
N TRP A 34 7.33 5.90 10.38
CA TRP A 34 5.91 5.83 10.71
C TRP A 34 5.04 6.42 9.59
N GLU A 35 5.45 7.56 9.05
CA GLU A 35 4.73 8.19 7.93
C GLU A 35 4.75 7.28 6.69
N ILE A 36 5.90 6.71 6.33
CA ILE A 36 6.01 5.77 5.19
C ILE A 36 5.11 4.54 5.38
N GLN A 37 5.04 4.00 6.60
CA GLN A 37 4.16 2.86 6.90
C GLN A 37 2.68 3.24 6.77
N ARG A 38 2.30 4.42 7.24
CA ARG A 38 0.92 4.90 7.12
C ARG A 38 0.54 5.13 5.65
N GLU A 39 1.39 5.79 4.88
CA GLU A 39 1.22 5.99 3.44
C GLU A 39 1.09 4.65 2.71
N SER A 40 1.90 3.66 3.06
CA SER A 40 1.81 2.33 2.45
C SER A 40 0.47 1.62 2.73
N ILE A 41 -0.10 1.83 3.92
CA ILE A 41 -1.42 1.30 4.28
C ILE A 41 -2.51 2.03 3.48
N GLU A 42 -2.43 3.36 3.39
CA GLU A 42 -3.36 4.17 2.60
C GLU A 42 -3.34 3.74 1.11
N ASP A 43 -2.16 3.50 0.54
CA ASP A 43 -1.99 3.04 -0.84
C ASP A 43 -2.62 1.65 -1.07
N TYR A 44 -2.47 0.73 -0.10
CA TYR A 44 -3.14 -0.57 -0.15
C TYR A 44 -4.68 -0.44 -0.14
N GLU A 45 -5.21 0.45 0.71
CA GLU A 45 -6.65 0.69 0.79
C GLU A 45 -7.20 1.29 -0.51
N TYR A 46 -6.49 2.20 -1.18
CA TYR A 46 -6.89 2.69 -2.49
C TYR A 46 -7.00 1.58 -3.53
N LEU A 47 -6.00 0.70 -3.60
CA LEU A 47 -6.04 -0.46 -4.51
C LEU A 47 -7.21 -1.39 -4.17
N ARG A 48 -7.49 -1.60 -2.88
CA ARG A 48 -8.62 -2.43 -2.42
C ARG A 48 -9.96 -1.80 -2.79
N LEU A 49 -10.11 -0.50 -2.61
CA LEU A 49 -11.32 0.25 -2.99
C LEU A 49 -11.56 0.20 -4.50
N LEU A 50 -10.52 0.28 -5.31
CA LEU A 50 -10.63 0.11 -6.76
C LEU A 50 -11.16 -1.27 -7.15
N VAL A 51 -10.70 -2.33 -6.47
CA VAL A 51 -11.26 -3.68 -6.68
C VAL A 51 -12.75 -3.70 -6.32
N VAL A 52 -13.13 -3.15 -5.16
CA VAL A 52 -14.54 -3.12 -4.73
C VAL A 52 -15.42 -2.33 -5.72
N ALA A 53 -14.95 -1.18 -6.20
CA ALA A 53 -15.64 -0.37 -7.20
C ALA A 53 -15.79 -1.14 -8.52
N THR A 54 -14.73 -1.84 -8.96
CA THR A 54 -14.74 -2.68 -10.16
C THR A 54 -15.72 -3.85 -10.01
N SER A 55 -15.76 -4.53 -8.85
CA SER A 55 -16.75 -5.57 -8.56
C SER A 55 -18.17 -5.03 -8.61
N ALA A 56 -18.40 -3.83 -8.05
CA ALA A 56 -19.70 -3.18 -8.08
C ALA A 56 -20.12 -2.80 -9.50
N ALA A 57 -19.19 -2.29 -10.32
CA ALA A 57 -19.43 -2.00 -11.73
C ALA A 57 -19.73 -3.27 -12.53
N LYS A 58 -18.98 -4.35 -12.31
CA LYS A 58 -19.22 -5.66 -12.93
C LYS A 58 -20.61 -6.20 -12.60
N ARG A 59 -21.04 -6.13 -11.33
CA ARG A 59 -22.40 -6.52 -10.92
C ARG A 59 -23.49 -5.68 -11.59
N ARG A 60 -23.25 -4.37 -11.76
CA ARG A 60 -24.18 -3.46 -12.45
C ARG A 60 -24.31 -3.79 -13.95
N LEU A 61 -23.20 -4.10 -14.61
CA LEU A 61 -23.16 -4.41 -16.04
C LEU A 61 -23.69 -5.81 -16.37
N GLY A 62 -23.57 -6.78 -15.46
CA GLY A 62 -24.11 -8.13 -15.63
C GLY A 62 -23.30 -8.98 -16.61
N SER A 63 -24.00 -9.82 -17.39
CA SER A 63 -23.40 -10.83 -18.30
C SER A 63 -22.30 -10.30 -19.24
N PRO A 64 -22.38 -9.09 -19.83
CA PRO A 64 -21.31 -8.53 -20.66
C PRO A 64 -19.96 -8.37 -19.96
N ALA A 65 -19.94 -8.21 -18.63
CA ALA A 65 -18.73 -7.99 -17.84
C ALA A 65 -18.28 -9.25 -17.08
N GLU A 66 -18.93 -10.39 -17.29
CA GLU A 66 -18.69 -11.62 -16.50
C GLU A 66 -17.24 -12.12 -16.61
N TRP A 67 -16.64 -11.99 -17.80
CA TRP A 67 -15.26 -12.40 -18.11
C TRP A 67 -14.19 -11.46 -17.54
N THR A 68 -14.55 -10.28 -17.02
CA THR A 68 -13.59 -9.30 -16.50
C THR A 68 -13.10 -9.70 -15.10
N ASP A 69 -11.77 -9.78 -14.92
CA ASP A 69 -11.15 -9.92 -13.59
C ASP A 69 -11.18 -8.58 -12.85
N GLU A 70 -11.84 -8.56 -11.69
CA GLU A 70 -12.01 -7.38 -10.84
C GLU A 70 -10.68 -6.88 -10.26
N MET A 71 -9.68 -7.75 -10.14
CA MET A 71 -8.34 -7.37 -9.67
C MET A 71 -7.45 -6.78 -10.75
N ARG A 72 -7.79 -6.99 -12.03
CA ARG A 72 -6.93 -6.63 -13.15
C ARG A 72 -6.54 -5.16 -13.10
N ARG A 73 -7.51 -4.29 -12.87
CA ARG A 73 -7.30 -2.84 -12.90
C ARG A 73 -6.41 -2.33 -11.76
N ALA A 74 -6.58 -2.88 -10.57
CA ALA A 74 -5.70 -2.59 -9.44
C ALA A 74 -4.27 -3.08 -9.69
N LYS A 75 -4.09 -4.25 -10.31
CA LYS A 75 -2.75 -4.76 -10.69
C LYS A 75 -2.08 -3.89 -11.74
N GLU A 76 -2.80 -3.48 -12.78
CA GLU A 76 -2.28 -2.60 -13.82
C GLU A 76 -1.78 -1.27 -13.23
N SER A 77 -2.57 -0.66 -12.35
CA SER A 77 -2.21 0.59 -11.67
C SER A 77 -1.01 0.40 -10.73
N CYS A 78 -0.96 -0.71 -9.99
CA CYS A 78 0.17 -1.04 -9.12
C CYS A 78 1.46 -1.24 -9.92
N HIS A 79 1.39 -1.94 -11.07
CA HIS A 79 2.55 -2.24 -11.90
C HIS A 79 3.20 -1.01 -12.57
N THR A 80 2.49 0.11 -12.66
CA THR A 80 3.08 1.40 -13.06
C THR A 80 4.15 1.87 -12.07
N VAL A 81 3.97 1.59 -10.78
CA VAL A 81 4.85 2.02 -9.67
C VAL A 81 5.77 0.89 -9.20
N VAL A 82 5.24 -0.34 -9.16
CA VAL A 82 5.95 -1.55 -8.73
C VAL A 82 5.89 -2.60 -9.85
N PRO A 83 6.76 -2.49 -10.88
CA PRO A 83 6.81 -3.45 -11.97
C PRO A 83 7.11 -4.88 -11.49
N SER A 84 7.95 -5.04 -10.46
CA SER A 84 8.31 -6.34 -9.92
C SER A 84 8.67 -6.26 -8.43
N ILE A 85 8.83 -7.41 -7.76
CA ILE A 85 9.20 -7.45 -6.34
C ILE A 85 10.57 -6.82 -6.05
N SER A 86 11.46 -6.78 -7.04
CA SER A 86 12.81 -6.22 -6.96
C SER A 86 12.93 -4.83 -7.55
N ASP A 87 11.88 -4.32 -8.21
CA ASP A 87 11.91 -3.05 -8.92
C ASP A 87 10.72 -2.19 -8.52
N ILE A 88 11.03 -1.03 -7.94
CA ILE A 88 10.07 -0.07 -7.40
C ILE A 88 10.56 1.30 -7.84
N THR A 89 9.65 2.09 -8.43
CA THR A 89 9.97 3.47 -8.81
C THR A 89 10.32 4.32 -7.60
N LYS A 90 11.25 5.25 -7.79
CA LYS A 90 11.59 6.30 -6.81
C LYS A 90 11.11 7.68 -7.28
N ASP A 91 10.39 7.72 -8.38
CA ASP A 91 9.83 8.93 -8.96
C ASP A 91 8.57 9.33 -8.19
N ALA A 92 8.72 10.32 -7.31
CA ALA A 92 7.63 10.82 -6.46
C ALA A 92 6.45 11.38 -7.28
N PRO A 93 6.66 12.22 -8.32
CA PRO A 93 5.61 12.60 -9.26
C PRO A 93 4.78 11.42 -9.79
N LEU A 94 5.43 10.37 -10.29
CA LEU A 94 4.74 9.20 -10.85
C LEU A 94 3.87 8.49 -9.80
N ILE A 95 4.35 8.37 -8.56
CA ILE A 95 3.59 7.78 -7.45
C ILE A 95 2.32 8.59 -7.17
N VAL A 96 2.45 9.92 -7.09
CA VAL A 96 1.32 10.83 -6.83
C VAL A 96 0.31 10.80 -7.97
N GLU A 97 0.78 10.82 -9.22
CA GLU A 97 -0.07 10.73 -10.40
C GLU A 97 -0.84 9.40 -10.46
N THR A 98 -0.17 8.30 -10.14
CA THR A 98 -0.82 6.98 -10.08
C THR A 98 -1.89 6.93 -8.99
N ARG A 99 -1.61 7.48 -7.80
CA ARG A 99 -2.60 7.57 -6.71
C ARG A 99 -3.81 8.41 -7.14
N LYS A 100 -3.57 9.54 -7.80
CA LYS A 100 -4.64 10.38 -8.33
C LYS A 100 -5.48 9.64 -9.38
N ALA A 101 -4.84 8.93 -10.30
CA ALA A 101 -5.53 8.15 -11.33
C ALA A 101 -6.45 7.08 -10.72
N ILE A 102 -5.98 6.38 -9.67
CA ILE A 102 -6.80 5.40 -8.93
C ILE A 102 -8.05 6.07 -8.32
N VAL A 103 -7.86 7.21 -7.64
CA VAL A 103 -8.98 7.95 -7.02
C VAL A 103 -9.97 8.46 -8.06
N ASP A 104 -9.47 9.07 -9.14
CA ASP A 104 -10.31 9.60 -10.22
C ASP A 104 -11.13 8.46 -10.87
N GLU A 105 -10.53 7.28 -11.03
CA GLU A 105 -11.20 6.09 -11.57
C GLU A 105 -12.27 5.54 -10.61
N ILE A 106 -11.99 5.46 -9.30
CA ILE A 106 -12.98 5.07 -8.29
C ILE A 106 -14.19 6.02 -8.33
N VAL A 107 -13.94 7.33 -8.35
CA VAL A 107 -14.99 8.36 -8.40
C VAL A 107 -15.78 8.26 -9.70
N ALA A 108 -15.12 8.00 -10.83
CA ALA A 108 -15.78 7.82 -12.11
C ALA A 108 -16.69 6.57 -12.15
N MET A 109 -16.28 5.47 -11.49
CA MET A 109 -17.11 4.26 -11.38
C MET A 109 -18.29 4.41 -10.42
N ASP A 110 -18.19 5.31 -9.45
CA ASP A 110 -19.27 5.60 -8.50
C ASP A 110 -20.32 6.55 -9.09
N ARG A 111 -19.89 7.47 -9.96
CA ARG A 111 -20.82 8.30 -10.74
C ARG A 111 -21.50 7.43 -11.80
N GLU A 112 -22.82 7.28 -11.70
CA GLU A 112 -23.64 6.76 -12.80
C GLU A 112 -23.43 7.62 -14.06
N PRO A 113 -23.54 7.03 -15.28
CA PRO A 113 -23.65 7.81 -16.50
C PRO A 113 -24.92 8.68 -16.54
#